data_AF-A0A1V2HZH4-F1
#
_entry.id   AF-A0A1V2HZH4-F1
#
_cell.length_a   1.000
_cell.length_b   1.000
_cell.length_c   1.000
_cell.angle_alpha   90.00
_cell.angle_beta   90.00
_cell.angle_gamma   90.00
#
_symmetry.space_group_name_H-M   'P 1'
#
loop_
_entity.id
_entity.type
_entity.pdbx_description
1 polymer ?
#
loop_
_entity_poly.entity_id
_entity_poly.type
_entity_poly.pdbx_seq_one_letter_code
_entity_poly.pdbx_strand_id
1 'polypeptide(L)'
;MRSAASVDSSGATWLMAPPVVSGATEDPRADLLHLVSRLVADMTSAPVGRAILALTGEADKHADLARRLADDYLAPRRAALGEILRRAVGSGELNPDVDIDLMLDLVLGAPTYRWLTTGRPVDSHSARAVVEAVWEMARAGPTVR
;
A
#
# COMPACT_ATOMS: atom_id res chain seq x y z
N MET A 1 26.97 -34.87 -5.91
CA MET A 1 26.18 -34.15 -6.93
C MET A 1 25.33 -33.10 -6.22
N ARG A 2 25.91 -31.90 -6.00
CA ARG A 2 25.23 -30.74 -5.39
C ARG A 2 24.88 -29.80 -6.54
N SER A 3 23.58 -29.63 -6.81
CA SER A 3 23.13 -28.64 -7.80
C SER A 3 23.02 -27.29 -7.11
N ALA A 4 23.92 -26.38 -7.48
CA ALA A 4 23.88 -24.99 -7.07
C ALA A 4 22.78 -24.29 -7.86
N ALA A 5 21.71 -23.87 -7.19
CA ALA A 5 20.81 -22.87 -7.74
C ALA A 5 21.59 -21.56 -7.86
N SER A 6 21.96 -21.20 -9.09
CA SER A 6 22.62 -19.93 -9.39
C SER A 6 21.64 -18.79 -9.13
N VAL A 7 21.98 -17.95 -8.16
CA VAL A 7 21.41 -16.61 -8.01
C VAL A 7 21.92 -15.80 -9.20
N ASP A 8 21.04 -15.46 -10.14
CA ASP A 8 21.40 -14.51 -11.19
C ASP A 8 21.56 -13.10 -10.59
N SER A 9 22.43 -12.29 -11.19
CA SER A 9 22.81 -10.95 -10.73
C SER A 9 21.72 -9.88 -10.93
N SER A 10 20.54 -10.26 -11.39
CA SER A 10 19.40 -9.38 -11.64
C SER A 10 18.33 -9.73 -10.61
N GLY A 11 18.44 -9.21 -9.37
CA GLY A 11 17.52 -9.48 -8.24
C GLY A 11 16.03 -9.27 -8.53
N ALA A 12 15.43 -10.20 -9.26
CA ALA A 12 14.12 -10.13 -9.90
C ALA A 12 13.12 -11.08 -9.23
N THR A 13 13.14 -11.13 -7.90
CA THR A 13 12.06 -11.77 -7.14
C THR A 13 10.76 -10.91 -7.16
N TRP A 14 10.84 -9.66 -7.61
CA TRP A 14 9.70 -8.72 -7.68
C TRP A 14 8.79 -8.88 -8.90
N LEU A 15 9.18 -9.67 -9.91
CA LEU A 15 8.36 -9.92 -11.11
C LEU A 15 7.01 -10.60 -10.83
N MET A 16 6.74 -10.99 -9.58
CA MET A 16 5.52 -11.67 -9.14
C MET A 16 4.57 -10.78 -8.32
N ALA A 17 4.90 -9.51 -8.06
CA ALA A 17 3.90 -8.60 -7.51
C ALA A 17 2.88 -8.29 -8.62
N PRO A 18 1.61 -8.69 -8.48
CA PRO A 18 0.62 -8.47 -9.53
C PRO A 18 0.51 -6.96 -9.83
N PRO A 19 0.26 -6.58 -11.10
CA PRO A 19 0.06 -5.19 -11.46
C PRO A 19 -1.06 -4.59 -10.60
N VAL A 20 -0.76 -3.43 -10.03
CA VAL A 20 -1.70 -2.73 -9.15
C VAL A 20 -2.54 -1.80 -10.00
N VAL A 21 -3.84 -2.05 -10.03
CA VAL A 21 -4.81 -1.23 -10.75
C VAL A 21 -5.63 -0.42 -9.75
N SER A 22 -5.83 0.86 -10.05
CA SER A 22 -6.65 1.79 -9.25
C SER A 22 -8.12 1.36 -9.17
N GLY A 23 -8.59 0.53 -10.09
CA GLY A 23 -10.03 0.32 -10.26
C GLY A 23 -10.64 1.46 -11.08
N ALA A 24 -11.58 1.11 -11.94
CA ALA A 24 -12.17 2.02 -12.92
C ALA A 24 -13.70 2.07 -12.80
N THR A 25 -14.23 1.81 -11.59
CA THR A 25 -15.68 1.88 -11.37
C THR A 25 -16.12 3.32 -11.17
N GLU A 26 -17.43 3.57 -11.16
CA GLU A 26 -17.99 4.88 -10.83
C GLU A 26 -18.05 5.12 -9.31
N ASP A 27 -17.52 4.22 -8.48
CA ASP A 27 -17.48 4.34 -7.01
C ASP A 27 -16.02 4.31 -6.51
N PRO A 28 -15.36 5.48 -6.42
CA PRO A 28 -13.98 5.56 -5.95
C PRO A 28 -13.81 5.08 -4.50
N ARG A 29 -14.85 5.16 -3.66
CA ARG A 29 -14.77 4.63 -2.29
C ARG A 29 -14.68 3.11 -2.28
N ALA A 30 -15.51 2.45 -3.08
CA ALA A 30 -15.47 1.01 -3.25
C ALA A 30 -14.14 0.54 -3.84
N ASP A 31 -13.62 1.28 -4.84
CA ASP A 31 -12.31 1.00 -5.43
C ASP A 31 -11.17 1.13 -4.39
N LEU A 32 -11.21 2.19 -3.56
CA LEU A 32 -10.24 2.38 -2.48
C LEU A 32 -10.29 1.23 -1.48
N LEU A 33 -11.49 0.86 -1.03
CA LEU A 33 -11.68 -0.25 -0.10
C LEU A 33 -11.18 -1.57 -0.66
N HIS A 34 -11.47 -1.85 -1.92
CA HIS A 34 -11.05 -3.07 -2.61
C HIS A 34 -9.52 -3.14 -2.70
N LEU A 35 -8.89 -2.05 -3.13
CA LEU A 35 -7.44 -2.01 -3.29
C LEU A 35 -6.70 -2.16 -1.95
N VAL A 36 -7.14 -1.44 -0.91
CA VAL A 36 -6.55 -1.56 0.44
C VAL A 36 -6.78 -2.97 1.03
N SER A 37 -7.95 -3.56 0.81
CA SER A 37 -8.24 -4.93 1.27
C SER A 37 -7.33 -5.96 0.60
N ARG A 38 -7.03 -5.79 -0.69
CA ARG A 38 -6.05 -6.64 -1.39
C ARG A 38 -4.64 -6.46 -0.83
N LEU A 39 -4.20 -5.23 -0.59
CA LEU A 39 -2.89 -4.96 0.02
C LEU A 39 -2.74 -5.65 1.37
N VAL A 40 -3.76 -5.56 2.22
CA VAL A 40 -3.79 -6.21 3.54
C VAL A 40 -3.75 -7.74 3.42
N ALA A 41 -4.45 -8.31 2.45
CA ALA A 41 -4.41 -9.75 2.18
C ALA A 41 -3.01 -10.20 1.73
N ASP A 42 -2.34 -9.42 0.88
CA ASP A 42 -0.98 -9.69 0.40
C ASP A 42 0.04 -9.65 1.55
N MET A 43 -0.12 -8.73 2.51
CA MET A 43 0.75 -8.62 3.69
C MET A 43 0.68 -9.87 4.59
N THR A 44 -0.51 -10.47 4.74
CA THR A 44 -0.76 -11.51 5.76
C THR A 44 -0.70 -12.94 5.26
N SER A 45 -0.82 -13.19 3.96
CA SER A 45 -0.96 -14.55 3.41
C SER A 45 0.05 -14.95 2.33
N ALA A 46 0.78 -14.00 1.74
CA ALA A 46 1.58 -14.26 0.55
C ALA A 46 3.10 -14.39 0.84
N PRO A 47 3.87 -15.07 -0.05
CA PRO A 47 5.33 -14.97 -0.10
C PRO A 47 5.85 -13.52 -0.08
N VAL A 48 5.04 -12.59 -0.62
CA VAL A 48 5.29 -11.15 -0.67
C VAL A 48 5.45 -10.55 0.73
N GLY A 49 4.55 -10.85 1.68
CA GLY A 49 4.64 -10.32 3.04
C GLY A 49 5.95 -10.72 3.74
N ARG A 50 6.37 -11.98 3.59
CA ARG A 50 7.66 -12.46 4.13
C ARG A 50 8.86 -11.77 3.46
N ALA A 51 8.79 -11.52 2.15
CA ALA A 51 9.85 -10.83 1.44
C ALA A 51 10.00 -9.37 1.93
N ILE A 52 8.90 -8.64 2.09
CA ILE A 52 8.91 -7.27 2.61
C ILE A 52 9.49 -7.23 4.03
N LEU A 53 9.08 -8.15 4.92
CA LEU A 53 9.64 -8.26 6.27
C LEU A 53 11.16 -8.47 6.23
N ALA A 54 11.64 -9.40 5.40
CA ALA A 54 13.07 -9.68 5.26
C ALA A 54 13.86 -8.46 4.77
N LEU A 55 13.35 -7.73 3.77
CA LEU A 55 14.03 -6.54 3.25
C LEU A 55 14.02 -5.39 4.21
N THR A 56 12.90 -5.21 4.94
CA THR A 56 12.79 -4.15 5.93
C THR A 56 13.80 -4.37 7.05
N GLY A 57 14.01 -5.62 7.47
CA GLY A 57 15.04 -5.97 8.46
C GLY A 57 16.48 -5.77 7.99
N GLU A 58 16.74 -5.80 6.69
CA GLU A 58 18.07 -5.63 6.10
C GLU A 58 18.29 -4.24 5.46
N ALA A 59 17.27 -3.37 5.46
CA ALA A 59 17.28 -2.09 4.76
C ALA A 59 18.41 -1.15 5.24
N ASP A 60 18.69 -1.11 6.54
CA ASP A 60 19.77 -0.29 7.12
C ASP A 60 21.17 -0.70 6.63
N LYS A 61 21.34 -1.97 6.23
CA LYS A 61 22.62 -2.51 5.74
C LYS A 61 22.71 -2.51 4.21
N HIS A 62 21.56 -2.42 3.53
CA HIS A 62 21.45 -2.61 2.09
C HIS A 62 20.51 -1.55 1.47
N ALA A 63 21.04 -0.35 1.24
CA ALA A 63 20.29 0.78 0.69
C ALA A 63 19.72 0.54 -0.73
N ASP A 64 20.28 -0.40 -1.49
CA ASP A 64 19.72 -0.83 -2.78
C ASP A 64 18.45 -1.66 -2.62
N LEU A 65 18.37 -2.52 -1.60
CA LEU A 65 17.17 -3.29 -1.28
C LEU A 65 16.04 -2.39 -0.79
N ALA A 66 16.37 -1.40 0.06
CA ALA A 66 15.41 -0.40 0.51
C ALA A 66 14.82 0.42 -0.65
N ARG A 67 15.67 0.85 -1.59
CA ARG A 67 15.23 1.57 -2.80
C ARG A 67 14.35 0.70 -3.68
N ARG A 68 14.72 -0.55 -3.95
CA ARG A 68 13.86 -1.47 -4.74
C ARG A 68 12.50 -1.69 -4.09
N LEU A 69 12.45 -1.85 -2.77
CA LEU A 69 11.17 -1.95 -2.05
C LEU A 69 10.33 -0.67 -2.22
N ALA A 70 10.95 0.51 -2.12
CA ALA A 70 10.28 1.79 -2.32
C ALA A 70 9.78 1.95 -3.77
N ASP A 71 10.66 1.76 -4.74
CA ASP A 71 10.41 2.11 -6.14
C ASP A 71 9.57 1.04 -6.86
N ASP A 72 9.88 -0.25 -6.66
CA ASP A 72 9.25 -1.33 -7.44
C ASP A 72 7.97 -1.85 -6.77
N TYR A 73 7.86 -1.74 -5.45
CA TYR A 73 6.72 -2.27 -4.69
C TYR A 73 5.81 -1.17 -4.15
N LEU A 74 6.32 -0.23 -3.36
CA LEU A 74 5.48 0.76 -2.68
C LEU A 74 4.96 1.85 -3.62
N ALA A 75 5.80 2.38 -4.52
CA ALA A 75 5.42 3.49 -5.40
C ALA A 75 4.25 3.16 -6.35
N PRO A 76 4.16 1.99 -7.00
CA PRO A 76 3.00 1.64 -7.83
C PRO A 76 1.69 1.57 -7.04
N ARG A 77 1.74 1.09 -5.79
CA ARG A 77 0.58 0.97 -4.90
C ARG A 77 0.11 2.35 -4.45
N ARG A 78 1.06 3.20 -4.05
CA ARG A 78 0.78 4.60 -3.71
C ARG A 78 0.18 5.34 -4.90
N ALA A 79 0.72 5.17 -6.10
CA ALA A 79 0.22 5.80 -7.31
C ALA A 79 -1.22 5.39 -7.64
N ALA A 80 -1.52 4.09 -7.57
CA ALA A 80 -2.86 3.56 -7.82
C ALA A 80 -3.89 4.09 -6.82
N LEU A 81 -3.58 4.10 -5.52
CA LEU A 81 -4.45 4.69 -4.48
C LEU A 81 -4.64 6.19 -4.70
N GLY A 82 -3.57 6.92 -5.04
CA GLY A 82 -3.62 8.35 -5.29
C GLY A 82 -4.49 8.70 -6.50
N GLU A 83 -4.54 7.83 -7.51
CA GLU A 83 -5.43 7.98 -8.66
C GLU A 83 -6.91 7.89 -8.28
N ILE A 84 -7.25 6.95 -7.40
CA ILE A 84 -8.62 6.81 -6.86
C ILE A 84 -9.03 8.09 -6.12
N LEU A 85 -8.17 8.60 -5.23
CA LEU A 85 -8.44 9.81 -4.47
C LEU A 85 -8.57 11.04 -5.37
N ARG A 86 -7.69 11.20 -6.38
CA ARG A 86 -7.80 12.28 -7.38
C ARG A 86 -9.09 12.21 -8.17
N ARG A 87 -9.54 11.00 -8.55
CA ARG A 87 -10.82 10.81 -9.23
C ARG A 87 -11.99 11.20 -8.32
N ALA A 88 -11.95 10.83 -7.05
CA ALA A 88 -12.98 11.19 -6.08
C ALA A 88 -13.06 12.70 -5.80
N VAL A 89 -11.92 13.41 -5.86
CA VAL A 89 -11.91 14.89 -5.87
C VAL A 89 -12.57 15.43 -7.15
N GLY A 90 -12.21 14.87 -8.32
CA GLY A 90 -12.76 15.29 -9.61
C GLY A 90 -14.27 15.05 -9.75
N SER A 91 -14.83 14.02 -9.09
CA SER A 91 -16.26 13.75 -9.03
C SER A 91 -17.00 14.56 -7.95
N GLY A 92 -16.28 15.33 -7.13
CA GLY A 92 -16.86 16.12 -6.03
C GLY A 92 -17.24 15.29 -4.79
N GLU A 93 -16.78 14.05 -4.69
CA GLU A 93 -17.02 13.20 -3.52
C GLU A 93 -16.12 13.55 -2.33
N LEU A 94 -14.89 14.02 -2.60
CA LEU A 94 -13.93 14.47 -1.59
C LEU A 94 -13.75 15.99 -1.64
N ASN A 95 -13.23 16.55 -0.55
CA ASN A 95 -12.92 17.98 -0.48
C ASN A 95 -11.85 18.35 -1.54
N PRO A 96 -12.02 19.45 -2.30
CA PRO A 96 -11.06 19.84 -3.34
C PRO A 96 -9.68 20.22 -2.81
N ASP A 97 -9.58 20.63 -1.55
CA ASP A 97 -8.34 21.00 -0.86
C ASP A 97 -7.79 19.87 0.02
N VAL A 98 -8.25 18.62 -0.17
CA VAL A 98 -7.75 17.48 0.59
C VAL A 98 -6.26 17.25 0.30
N ASP A 99 -5.48 17.05 1.37
CA ASP A 99 -4.10 16.59 1.25
C ASP A 99 -4.08 15.08 0.90
N ILE A 100 -3.97 14.79 -0.39
CA ILE A 100 -3.94 13.42 -0.90
C ILE A 100 -2.75 12.63 -0.34
N ASP A 101 -1.59 13.26 -0.19
CA ASP A 101 -0.39 12.58 0.30
C ASP A 101 -0.56 12.16 1.77
N LEU A 102 -1.17 13.01 2.58
CA LEU A 102 -1.55 12.66 3.95
C LEU A 102 -2.56 11.51 3.98
N MET A 103 -3.57 11.52 3.10
CA MET A 103 -4.55 10.41 3.05
C MET A 103 -3.88 9.09 2.67
N LEU A 104 -2.90 9.13 1.77
CA LEU A 104 -2.09 7.97 1.39
C LEU A 104 -1.22 7.47 2.54
N ASP A 105 -0.60 8.38 3.29
CA ASP A 105 0.20 8.04 4.47
C ASP A 105 -0.66 7.37 5.55
N LEU A 106 -1.86 7.87 5.78
CA LEU A 106 -2.79 7.29 6.75
C LEU A 106 -3.29 5.91 6.31
N VAL A 107 -3.70 5.77 5.05
CA VAL A 107 -4.30 4.51 4.54
C VAL A 107 -3.27 3.38 4.43
N LEU A 108 -2.01 3.69 4.11
CA LEU A 108 -0.92 2.71 4.03
C LEU A 108 -0.23 2.52 5.38
N GLY A 109 -0.08 3.59 6.15
CA GLY A 109 0.66 3.61 7.40
C GLY A 109 -0.01 2.82 8.50
N ALA A 110 -1.33 2.95 8.68
CA ALA A 110 -2.03 2.24 9.75
C ALA A 110 -1.95 0.71 9.63
N PRO A 111 -2.20 0.08 8.46
CA PRO A 111 -1.95 -1.36 8.26
C PRO A 111 -0.48 -1.73 8.47
N THR A 112 0.45 -0.92 7.97
CA THR A 112 1.90 -1.19 8.06
C THR A 112 2.39 -1.15 9.50
N TYR A 113 1.98 -0.16 10.30
CA TYR A 113 2.30 -0.05 11.72
C TYR A 113 1.76 -1.25 12.52
N ARG A 114 0.51 -1.66 12.23
CA ARG A 114 -0.07 -2.85 12.86
C ARG A 114 0.77 -4.08 12.58
N TRP A 115 1.13 -4.29 11.32
CA TRP A 115 1.87 -5.46 10.86
C TRP A 115 3.34 -5.49 11.29
N LEU A 116 4.12 -4.47 10.91
CA LEU A 116 5.57 -4.44 11.09
C LEU A 116 5.99 -4.01 12.50
N THR A 117 5.28 -3.05 13.09
CA THR A 117 5.70 -2.45 14.36
C THR A 117 5.10 -3.16 15.55
N THR A 118 3.78 -3.40 15.54
CA THR A 118 3.08 -3.95 16.72
C THR A 118 2.78 -5.45 16.64
N GLY A 119 2.96 -6.08 15.48
CA GLY A 119 2.58 -7.48 15.24
C GLY A 119 1.07 -7.76 15.41
N ARG A 120 0.22 -6.71 15.38
CA ARG A 120 -1.23 -6.86 15.48
C ARG A 120 -1.80 -7.39 14.17
N PRO A 121 -2.89 -8.19 14.22
CA PRO A 121 -3.56 -8.66 13.01
C PRO A 121 -3.95 -7.51 12.08
N VAL A 122 -3.74 -7.73 10.78
CA VAL A 122 -4.24 -6.89 9.71
C VAL A 122 -5.18 -7.75 8.87
N ASP A 123 -6.45 -7.42 8.89
CA ASP A 123 -7.53 -8.17 8.25
C ASP A 123 -8.47 -7.21 7.50
N SER A 124 -9.44 -7.78 6.79
CA SER A 124 -10.45 -7.02 6.04
C SER A 124 -11.26 -6.07 6.92
N HIS A 125 -11.45 -6.39 8.21
CA HIS A 125 -12.14 -5.51 9.14
C HIS A 125 -11.29 -4.26 9.44
N SER A 126 -10.01 -4.44 9.75
CA SER A 126 -9.08 -3.33 9.97
C SER A 126 -8.85 -2.49 8.72
N ALA A 127 -8.79 -3.12 7.53
CA ALA A 127 -8.69 -2.44 6.24
C ALA A 127 -9.88 -1.53 6.01
N ARG A 128 -11.10 -2.06 6.22
CA ARG A 128 -12.33 -1.26 6.11
C ARG A 128 -12.33 -0.11 7.10
N ALA A 129 -12.03 -0.34 8.37
CA ALA A 129 -12.05 0.72 9.38
C ALA A 129 -11.09 1.88 9.04
N VAL A 130 -9.90 1.59 8.51
CA VAL A 130 -8.95 2.61 8.06
C VAL A 130 -9.48 3.37 6.86
N VAL A 131 -9.99 2.67 5.84
CA VAL A 131 -10.55 3.31 4.64
C VAL A 131 -11.71 4.24 4.99
N GLU A 132 -12.61 3.81 5.85
CA GLU A 132 -13.74 4.59 6.32
C GLU A 132 -13.29 5.86 7.06
N ALA A 133 -12.33 5.75 7.97
CA ALA A 133 -11.80 6.91 8.71
C ALA A 133 -11.10 7.92 7.77
N VAL A 134 -10.28 7.42 6.84
CA VAL A 134 -9.59 8.25 5.84
C VAL A 134 -10.60 8.92 4.92
N TRP A 135 -11.64 8.20 4.48
CA TRP A 135 -12.67 8.72 3.60
C TRP A 135 -13.42 9.89 4.25
N GLU A 136 -13.88 9.70 5.49
CA GLU A 136 -14.61 10.77 6.20
C GLU A 136 -13.72 11.99 6.48
N MET A 137 -12.43 11.79 6.78
CA MET A 137 -11.46 12.88 6.91
C MET A 137 -11.26 13.63 5.58
N ALA A 138 -11.08 12.89 4.49
CA ALA A 138 -10.90 13.45 3.15
C ALA A 138 -12.14 14.23 2.67
N ARG A 139 -13.34 13.81 3.09
CA ARG A 139 -14.60 14.53 2.83
C ARG A 139 -14.73 15.81 3.64
N ALA A 140 -14.34 15.78 4.92
CA ALA A 140 -14.46 16.92 5.80
C ALA A 140 -13.52 18.08 5.42
N GLY A 141 -12.37 17.80 4.81
CA GLY A 141 -11.35 18.80 4.49
C GLY A 141 -10.44 19.13 5.68
N PRO A 142 -9.53 20.11 5.55
CA PRO A 142 -8.44 20.34 6.50
C PRO A 142 -8.96 20.54 7.93
N THR A 143 -8.52 19.65 8.83
CA THR A 143 -8.90 19.65 10.25
C THR A 143 -7.91 20.42 11.13
N VAL A 144 -6.79 20.87 10.56
CA VAL A 144 -5.75 21.63 11.28
C VAL A 144 -5.61 22.99 10.61
N ARG A 145 -6.04 24.04 11.32
CA ARG A 145 -5.70 25.44 11.05
C ARG A 145 -4.58 25.87 11.99
#